data_AF-A0A8C4R0T4-F1
#
_entry.id   AF-A0A8C4R0T4-F1
#
_cell.length_a   1.000
_cell.length_b   1.000
_cell.length_c   1.000
_cell.angle_alpha   90.00
_cell.angle_beta   90.00
_cell.angle_gamma   90.00
#
_symmetry.space_group_name_H-M   'P 1'
#
loop_
_entity.id
_entity.type
_entity.pdbx_description
1 polymer ?
#
loop_
_entity_poly.entity_id
_entity_poly.type
_entity_poly.pdbx_seq_one_letter_code
_entity_poly.pdbx_strand_id
1 'polypeptide(L)' 'MSNNAINTTAMRMLVEQLRLEANQFCMQNACKDPLLTGVPAGGNPFREPRSCILF' A
#
# COMPACT_ATOMS: atom_id res chain seq x y z
N MET A 1 12.16 -28.96 -26.85
CA MET A 1 12.21 -27.49 -26.70
C MET A 1 10.88 -26.84 -26.26
N SER A 2 9.75 -27.57 -26.22
CA SER A 2 8.42 -27.01 -25.89
C SER A 2 8.18 -26.72 -24.39
N ASN A 3 8.74 -27.54 -23.49
CA ASN A 3 8.43 -27.47 -22.05
C ASN A 3 8.87 -26.16 -21.35
N ASN A 4 9.92 -25.50 -21.84
CA ASN A 4 10.42 -24.26 -21.26
C ASN A 4 9.49 -23.07 -21.55
N ALA A 5 8.91 -23.01 -22.76
CA ALA A 5 7.98 -21.95 -23.14
C ALA A 5 6.67 -22.02 -22.33
N ILE A 6 6.19 -23.24 -22.05
CA ILE A 6 5.00 -23.48 -21.23
C ILE A 6 5.25 -23.05 -19.77
N ASN A 7 6.40 -23.43 -19.18
CA ASN A 7 6.78 -23.01 -17.82
C ASN A 7 6.90 -21.48 -17.71
N THR A 8 7.57 -20.85 -18.68
CA THR A 8 7.74 -19.39 -18.71
C THR A 8 6.39 -18.66 -18.81
N THR A 9 5.42 -19.22 -19.55
CA THR A 9 4.08 -18.63 -19.68
C THR A 9 3.28 -18.76 -18.39
N ALA A 10 3.33 -19.93 -17.75
CA ALA A 10 2.68 -20.16 -16.46
C ALA A 10 3.23 -19.23 -15.36
N MET A 11 4.56 -19.05 -15.30
CA MET A 11 5.20 -18.14 -14.36
C MET A 11 4.78 -16.68 -14.60
N ARG A 12 4.69 -16.23 -15.86
CA ARG A 12 4.20 -14.87 -16.18
C ARG A 12 2.76 -14.66 -15.72
N MET A 13 1.87 -15.63 -15.95
CA MET A 13 0.48 -15.52 -15.52
C MET A 13 0.37 -15.38 -13.99
N LEU A 14 1.17 -16.14 -13.23
CA LEU A 14 1.19 -16.02 -11.77
C LEU A 14 1.74 -14.67 -11.31
N VAL A 15 2.80 -14.17 -11.96
CA VAL A 15 3.36 -12.85 -11.65
C VAL A 15 2.35 -11.73 -11.88
N GLU A 16 1.62 -11.77 -13.00
CA GLU A 16 0.56 -10.78 -13.26
C GLU A 16 -0.59 -10.89 -12.28
N GLN A 17 -0.98 -12.11 -11.88
CA GLN A 17 -2.00 -12.32 -10.86
C GLN A 17 -1.59 -11.71 -9.51
N LEU A 18 -0.37 -11.99 -9.06
CA LEU A 18 0.15 -11.42 -7.81
C LEU A 18 0.26 -9.90 -7.88
N ARG A 19 0.64 -9.35 -9.03
CA ARG A 19 0.70 -7.90 -9.25
C ARG A 19 -0.68 -7.25 -9.12
N LEU A 20 -1.71 -7.88 -9.70
CA LEU A 20 -3.10 -7.41 -9.61
C LEU A 20 -3.60 -7.44 -8.16
N GLU A 21 -3.36 -8.54 -7.46
CA GLU A 21 -3.78 -8.70 -6.05
C GLU A 21 -3.08 -7.69 -5.13
N ALA A 22 -1.76 -7.51 -5.29
CA ALA A 22 -1.01 -6.51 -4.55
C ALA A 22 -1.54 -5.09 -4.81
N ASN A 23 -1.84 -4.76 -6.08
CA ASN A 23 -2.38 -3.46 -6.43
C ASN A 23 -3.77 -3.23 -5.81
N GLN A 24 -4.64 -4.24 -5.83
CA GLN A 24 -5.96 -4.16 -5.19
C GLN A 24 -5.82 -3.96 -3.67
N PHE A 25 -4.91 -4.68 -3.02
CA PHE A 25 -4.64 -4.50 -1.60
C PHE A 25 -4.18 -3.07 -1.29
N CYS A 26 -3.25 -2.53 -2.08
CA CYS A 26 -2.81 -1.14 -1.92
C CYS A 26 -3.97 -0.16 -2.08
N MET A 27 -4.81 -0.32 -3.12
CA MET A 27 -5.95 0.56 -3.37
C MET A 27 -6.99 0.52 -2.23
N GLN A 28 -7.27 -0.66 -1.68
CA GLN A 28 -8.22 -0.81 -0.57
C GLN A 28 -7.70 -0.21 0.74
N ASN A 29 -6.39 -0.18 0.94
CA ASN A 29 -5.77 0.31 2.18
C ASN A 29 -5.19 1.71 2.05
N ALA A 30 -5.15 2.30 0.86
CA ALA A 30 -4.61 3.64 0.63
C ALA A 30 -5.27 4.71 1.53
N CYS A 31 -6.58 4.61 1.76
CA CYS A 31 -7.30 5.54 2.64
C CYS A 31 -6.95 5.40 4.13
N LYS A 32 -6.35 4.27 4.52
CA LYS A 32 -5.89 4.01 5.91
C LYS A 32 -4.42 4.33 6.09
N ASP A 33 -3.69 4.53 5.00
CA ASP A 33 -2.29 4.91 5.04
C ASP A 33 -2.18 6.40 5.43
N PRO A 34 -1.68 6.72 6.64
CA PRO A 34 -1.60 8.09 7.11
C PRO A 34 -0.56 8.92 6.34
N LEU A 35 0.37 8.28 5.63
CA LEU A 35 1.34 8.95 4.77
C LEU A 35 0.75 9.35 3.42
N LEU A 36 -0.23 8.60 2.92
CA LEU A 36 -0.93 8.93 1.67
C LEU A 36 -2.08 9.92 1.89
N THR A 37 -2.83 9.78 2.99
CA THR A 37 -4.00 10.62 3.29
C THR A 37 -3.70 11.83 4.15
N GLY A 38 -2.55 11.82 4.83
CA GLY A 38 -2.25 12.77 5.88
C GLY A 38 -3.01 12.46 7.17
N VAL A 39 -2.46 12.91 8.29
CA VAL A 39 -3.09 12.80 9.61
C VAL A 39 -3.54 14.17 10.08
N PRO A 40 -4.71 14.28 10.74
CA PRO A 40 -5.11 15.51 11.39
C PRO A 40 -4.07 15.91 12.46
N ALA A 41 -3.99 17.21 12.74
CA ALA A 41 -2.90 17.79 13.54
C ALA A 41 -2.75 17.23 14.97
N GLY A 42 -3.78 16.54 15.51
CA GLY A 42 -3.74 15.86 16.82
C GLY A 42 -3.63 14.33 16.74
N GLY A 43 -3.64 13.73 15.56
CA GLY A 43 -3.51 12.29 15.34
C GLY A 43 -2.09 11.83 14.99
N ASN A 44 -1.15 12.76 14.81
CA ASN A 44 0.24 12.44 14.54
C ASN A 44 1.03 12.30 15.85
N PRO A 45 1.51 11.09 16.22
CA PRO A 45 2.29 10.90 17.45
C PRO A 45 3.67 11.57 17.42
N PHE A 46 4.17 11.95 16.24
CA PHE A 46 5.44 12.65 16.07
C PHE A 46 5.31 14.17 16.09
N ARG A 47 4.09 14.70 16.06
CA ARG A 47 3.87 16.15 16.09
C ARG A 47 3.75 16.57 17.54
N GLU A 48 4.53 17.60 17.92
CA GLU A 48 4.43 18.16 19.27
C GLU A 48 2.97 18.51 19.59
N PRO A 49 2.47 18.17 20.80
CA PRO A 49 1.15 18.60 21.23
C PRO A 49 1.06 20.11 21.03
N ARG A 50 0.00 20.61 20.37
CA ARG A 50 -0.21 22.06 20.32
C ARG A 50 -0.35 22.53 21.77
N SER A 51 0.65 23.24 22.27
CA SER A 51 0.61 23.93 23.55
C SER A 51 -0.33 25.13 23.45
N CYS A 52 -1.62 24.90 23.21
CA CYS A 52 -2.63 25.91 23.46
C CYS A 52 -3.05 25.78 24.92
N ILE A 53 -2.20 26.28 25.81
CA ILE A 53 -2.60 26.58 27.18
C ILE A 53 -3.41 27.88 27.06
N LEU A 54 -4.72 27.76 27.00
CA LEU A 54 -5.60 28.90 27.26
C LEU A 54 -5.67 29.04 28.78
N PHE A 55 -4.91 29.99 29.31
CA PHE A 55 -5.11 30.50 30.67
C PHE A 55 -6.36 31.37 30.69
#